data_AF-A0A0Q0HIK1-F1
#
_entry.id   AF-A0A0Q0HIK1-F1
#
_cell.length_a   1.000
_cell.length_b   1.000
_cell.length_c   1.000
_cell.angle_alpha   90.00
_cell.angle_beta   90.00
_cell.angle_gamma   90.00
#
_symmetry.space_group_name_H-M   'P 1'
#
loop_
_entity.id
_entity.type
_entity.pdbx_description
1 polymer ?
#
loop_
_entity_poly.entity_id
_entity_poly.type
_entity_poly.pdbx_seq_one_letter_code
_entity_poly.pdbx_strand_id
1 'polypeptide(L)'
;MSNKALYITAAASVLVAVCVLHFSSSDTQNVSGFAVDTTAGIKAAQWSDNVTITLNPEERTFRYQSDGIPSTYLADAYLVPDDPSMMPFSTNPDATFWTLDAGDIEASLIDTTITTQPVYSETPTQTMLGEIGFAINGARIFNDYEDMEQTIVALDDKIIHDHAAFVDECNGHPLGDGTTYHYHGVPICLSSKVDVRGEHSRMIGVLQDGFPAYANQGEGGVVMTNADLDECGGHFGVTPEFSDGIYHYHLTADEAPYSIDCYHGEVEIAARGGRPDFKAVAEKLGVSEAALTEALGDGPPDLDAAAEALGISVDELRAVLPPPPGQ
;
A
#
# COMPACT_ATOMS: atom_id res chain seq x y z
N MET A 1 22.19 49.70 -68.61
CA MET A 1 21.62 48.34 -68.54
C MET A 1 22.68 47.48 -67.87
N SER A 2 22.71 47.35 -66.55
CA SER A 2 21.93 46.46 -65.68
C SER A 2 22.89 45.42 -65.06
N ASN A 3 22.74 45.23 -63.75
CA ASN A 3 23.11 44.06 -62.94
C ASN A 3 24.55 43.89 -62.44
N LYS A 4 24.75 44.45 -61.24
CA LYS A 4 25.10 43.77 -59.97
C LYS A 4 25.86 42.43 -60.05
N ALA A 5 27.10 42.45 -59.54
CA ALA A 5 27.55 41.58 -58.45
C ALA A 5 28.93 42.07 -57.97
N LEU A 6 28.94 42.74 -56.81
CA LEU A 6 30.15 43.20 -56.14
C LEU A 6 30.59 42.10 -55.17
N TYR A 7 31.76 41.53 -55.43
CA TYR A 7 32.54 40.82 -54.42
C TYR A 7 33.09 41.84 -53.42
N ILE A 8 33.09 41.53 -52.12
CA ILE A 8 34.20 41.80 -51.18
C ILE A 8 33.97 40.95 -49.92
N THR A 9 35.00 40.17 -49.63
CA THR A 9 35.27 39.39 -48.42
C THR A 9 35.37 40.26 -47.18
N ALA A 10 34.72 39.86 -46.09
CA ALA A 10 35.04 40.31 -44.73
C ALA A 10 35.28 39.08 -43.85
N ALA A 11 36.50 38.96 -43.35
CA ALA A 11 36.90 37.99 -42.35
C ALA A 11 36.20 38.32 -41.02
N ALA A 12 35.63 37.30 -40.37
CA ALA A 12 35.18 37.40 -38.99
C ALA A 12 35.76 36.24 -38.19
N SER A 13 36.62 36.61 -37.24
CA SER A 13 37.25 35.75 -36.25
C SER A 13 36.19 35.05 -35.39
N VAL A 14 36.25 33.72 -35.31
CA VAL A 14 35.45 32.94 -34.37
C VAL A 14 36.15 32.97 -33.02
N LEU A 15 35.64 33.77 -32.08
CA LEU A 15 35.92 33.62 -30.66
C LEU A 15 34.90 32.61 -30.11
N VAL A 16 35.36 31.41 -29.75
CA VAL A 16 34.54 30.44 -29.02
C VAL A 16 34.46 30.90 -27.57
N ALA A 17 33.34 31.51 -27.19
CA ALA A 17 33.00 31.70 -25.78
C ALA A 17 32.40 30.40 -25.25
N VAL A 18 33.20 29.63 -24.51
CA VAL A 18 32.70 28.51 -23.70
C VAL A 18 31.96 29.13 -22.51
N CYS A 19 30.64 29.25 -22.62
CA CYS A 19 29.79 29.47 -21.45
C CYS A 19 29.75 28.17 -20.65
N VAL A 20 30.64 28.05 -19.65
CA VAL A 20 30.47 27.09 -18.58
C VAL A 20 29.25 27.53 -17.79
N LEU A 21 28.09 26.91 -18.06
CA LEU A 21 26.92 27.02 -17.20
C LEU A 21 27.28 26.36 -15.86
N HIS A 22 27.70 27.18 -14.90
CA HIS A 22 27.65 26.80 -13.50
C HIS A 22 26.18 26.69 -13.12
N PHE A 23 25.65 25.47 -13.08
CA PHE A 23 24.45 25.18 -12.32
C PHE A 23 24.82 25.39 -10.85
N SER A 24 24.53 26.58 -10.33
CA SER A 24 24.48 26.80 -8.89
C SER A 24 23.28 26.02 -8.37
N SER A 25 23.54 24.85 -7.77
CA SER A 25 22.57 24.15 -6.94
C SER A 25 22.29 25.02 -5.71
N SER A 26 21.30 25.89 -5.79
CA SER A 26 20.83 26.72 -4.68
C SER A 26 19.39 27.11 -4.93
N ASP A 27 18.51 26.14 -4.75
CA ASP A 27 17.15 26.33 -4.23
C ASP A 27 16.62 24.95 -3.83
N THR A 28 17.18 24.39 -2.76
CA THR A 28 16.43 23.47 -1.91
C THR A 28 15.34 24.29 -1.25
N GLN A 29 14.24 24.51 -1.96
CA GLN A 29 13.00 24.90 -1.30
C GLN A 29 12.66 23.77 -0.35
N ASN A 30 12.63 24.10 0.93
CA ASN A 30 12.11 23.26 1.97
C ASN A 30 10.59 23.13 1.69
N VAL A 31 10.20 22.15 0.87
CA VAL A 31 8.80 21.88 0.55
C VAL A 31 8.19 21.20 1.77
N SER A 32 7.55 22.00 2.63
CA SER A 32 6.59 21.47 3.59
C SER A 32 5.49 20.72 2.82
N GLY A 33 5.29 19.43 3.14
CA GLY A 33 4.47 18.49 2.39
C GLY A 33 3.11 19.04 1.93
N PHE A 34 2.83 18.93 0.64
CA PHE A 34 1.55 19.30 0.07
C PHE A 34 0.55 18.17 0.32
N ALA A 35 -0.39 18.38 1.25
CA ALA A 35 -1.58 17.53 1.33
C ALA A 35 -2.39 17.70 0.03
N VAL A 36 -2.63 16.62 -0.70
CA VAL A 36 -3.48 16.62 -1.90
C VAL A 36 -4.87 16.13 -1.50
N ASP A 37 -5.91 16.90 -1.83
CA ASP A 37 -7.29 16.47 -1.56
C ASP A 37 -7.71 15.38 -2.56
N THR A 38 -7.80 14.14 -2.07
CA THR A 38 -8.18 12.98 -2.89
C THR A 38 -9.68 12.82 -3.09
N THR A 39 -10.52 13.67 -2.47
CA THR A 39 -11.98 13.53 -2.48
C THR A 39 -12.56 13.40 -3.88
N ALA A 40 -12.05 14.15 -4.85
CA ALA A 40 -12.53 14.09 -6.24
C ALA A 40 -12.19 12.74 -6.89
N GLY A 41 -10.97 12.24 -6.70
CA GLY A 41 -10.53 10.94 -7.21
C GLY A 41 -11.29 9.79 -6.54
N ILE A 42 -11.50 9.85 -5.22
CA ILE A 42 -12.32 8.87 -4.49
C ILE A 42 -13.75 8.82 -5.03
N LYS A 43 -14.35 9.96 -5.43
CA LYS A 43 -15.68 9.97 -6.07
C LYS A 43 -15.68 9.42 -7.49
N ALA A 44 -14.58 9.61 -8.22
CA ALA A 44 -14.45 9.22 -9.63
C ALA A 44 -14.05 7.75 -9.82
N ALA A 45 -13.47 7.14 -8.78
CA ALA A 45 -13.05 5.75 -8.77
C ALA A 45 -14.19 4.78 -9.07
N GLN A 46 -13.84 3.68 -9.75
CA GLN A 46 -14.77 2.65 -10.22
C GLN A 46 -15.10 1.63 -9.12
N TRP A 47 -15.56 2.09 -7.96
CA TRP A 47 -15.99 1.22 -6.87
C TRP A 47 -17.08 0.25 -7.34
N SER A 48 -16.89 -1.04 -7.02
CA SER A 48 -17.84 -2.09 -7.38
C SER A 48 -19.07 -2.08 -6.48
N ASP A 49 -20.14 -2.74 -6.91
CA ASP A 49 -21.44 -2.73 -6.22
C ASP A 49 -21.41 -3.28 -4.78
N ASN A 50 -20.41 -4.10 -4.43
CA ASN A 50 -20.18 -4.62 -3.09
C ASN A 50 -19.29 -3.72 -2.20
N VAL A 51 -18.99 -2.50 -2.66
CA VAL A 51 -18.25 -1.49 -1.90
C VAL A 51 -19.14 -0.28 -1.65
N THR A 52 -19.23 0.13 -0.39
CA THR A 52 -19.90 1.39 0.01
C THR A 52 -18.88 2.40 0.47
N ILE A 53 -18.83 3.55 -0.21
CA ILE A 53 -18.00 4.70 0.16
C ILE A 53 -18.88 5.80 0.74
N THR A 54 -18.57 6.24 1.96
CA THR A 54 -19.25 7.38 2.62
C THR A 54 -18.24 8.47 2.92
N LEU A 55 -18.35 9.62 2.25
CA LEU A 55 -17.47 10.77 2.50
C LEU A 55 -17.89 11.54 3.75
N ASN A 56 -16.90 11.98 4.52
CA ASN A 56 -17.05 12.94 5.61
C ASN A 56 -16.14 14.16 5.35
N PRO A 57 -16.64 15.21 4.68
CA PRO A 57 -15.84 16.39 4.37
C PRO A 57 -15.40 17.19 5.59
N GLU A 58 -16.12 17.11 6.71
CA GLU A 58 -15.77 17.82 7.95
C GLU A 58 -14.50 17.23 8.57
N GLU A 59 -14.43 15.90 8.61
CA GLU A 59 -13.26 15.15 9.11
C GLU A 59 -12.22 14.87 8.03
N ARG A 60 -12.46 15.27 6.77
CA ARG A 60 -11.56 15.03 5.62
C ARG A 60 -11.22 13.54 5.46
N THR A 61 -12.25 12.71 5.56
CA THR A 61 -12.11 11.26 5.46
C THR A 61 -13.18 10.67 4.56
N PHE A 62 -12.98 9.41 4.17
CA PHE A 62 -14.02 8.55 3.62
C PHE A 62 -14.04 7.24 4.38
N ARG A 63 -15.25 6.70 4.57
CA ARG A 63 -15.47 5.38 5.13
C ARG A 63 -15.65 4.38 4.01
N TYR A 64 -14.84 3.34 4.00
CA TYR A 64 -14.90 2.20 3.09
C TYR A 64 -15.57 1.02 3.80
N GLN A 65 -16.55 0.41 3.12
CA GLN A 65 -17.18 -0.82 3.60
C GLN A 65 -17.30 -1.87 2.51
N SER A 66 -17.02 -3.12 2.86
CA SER A 66 -17.26 -4.29 2.02
C SER A 66 -17.40 -5.56 2.86
N ASP A 67 -17.84 -6.66 2.27
CA ASP A 67 -17.82 -8.00 2.87
C ASP A 67 -16.45 -8.70 2.73
N GLY A 68 -15.50 -8.08 2.04
CA GLY A 68 -14.14 -8.57 1.88
C GLY A 68 -13.96 -9.60 0.77
N ILE A 69 -15.02 -9.93 0.02
CA ILE A 69 -14.97 -10.86 -1.10
C ILE A 69 -14.86 -10.06 -2.40
N PRO A 70 -13.90 -10.35 -3.30
CA PRO A 70 -13.78 -9.63 -4.56
C PRO A 70 -15.00 -9.87 -5.46
N SER A 71 -15.63 -8.80 -5.94
CA SER A 71 -16.76 -8.89 -6.89
C SER A 71 -16.35 -9.31 -8.30
N THR A 72 -15.05 -9.44 -8.58
CA THR A 72 -14.55 -9.67 -9.93
C THR A 72 -14.29 -11.13 -10.27
N TYR A 73 -13.65 -11.88 -9.38
CA TYR A 73 -13.21 -13.27 -9.58
C TYR A 73 -12.81 -13.91 -8.25
N LEU A 74 -13.11 -15.20 -8.11
CA LEU A 74 -12.47 -16.15 -7.20
C LEU A 74 -12.15 -17.41 -8.02
N ALA A 75 -11.02 -18.06 -7.74
CA ALA A 75 -10.73 -19.39 -8.29
C ALA A 75 -11.78 -20.39 -7.78
N ASP A 76 -11.95 -21.53 -8.46
CA ASP A 76 -12.91 -22.56 -8.03
C ASP A 76 -12.51 -23.17 -6.66
N ALA A 77 -11.21 -23.24 -6.39
CA ALA A 77 -10.65 -23.72 -5.14
C ALA A 77 -9.24 -23.17 -4.88
N TYR A 78 -8.84 -23.17 -3.60
CA TYR A 78 -7.55 -22.71 -3.12
C TYR A 78 -6.81 -23.84 -2.42
N LEU A 79 -5.50 -23.83 -2.56
CA LEU A 79 -4.62 -24.74 -1.87
C LEU A 79 -4.24 -24.14 -0.52
N VAL A 80 -4.51 -24.87 0.57
CA VAL A 80 -4.24 -24.39 1.94
C VAL A 80 -3.26 -25.35 2.62
N PRO A 81 -2.16 -24.86 3.22
CA PRO A 81 -1.24 -25.69 3.98
C PRO A 81 -1.87 -26.20 5.28
N ASP A 82 -1.58 -27.44 5.66
CA ASP A 82 -1.98 -27.99 6.96
C ASP A 82 -1.29 -27.27 8.14
N ASP A 83 -0.09 -26.76 7.90
CA ASP A 83 0.73 -26.02 8.87
C ASP A 83 1.42 -24.83 8.17
N PRO A 84 1.02 -23.58 8.45
CA PRO A 84 1.61 -22.40 7.82
C PRO A 84 3.07 -22.18 8.23
N SER A 85 3.57 -22.82 9.29
CA SER A 85 5.00 -22.71 9.67
C SER A 85 5.95 -23.47 8.74
N MET A 86 5.41 -24.23 7.78
CA MET A 86 6.17 -25.02 6.81
C MET A 86 6.58 -24.23 5.56
N MET A 87 6.48 -22.90 5.56
CA MET A 87 6.99 -22.05 4.48
C MET A 87 8.52 -22.22 4.31
N PRO A 88 9.06 -22.13 3.08
CA PRO A 88 8.34 -21.99 1.81
C PRO A 88 7.66 -23.30 1.37
N PHE A 89 6.44 -23.18 0.86
CA PHE A 89 5.56 -24.25 0.44
C PHE A 89 6.01 -24.95 -0.85
N SER A 90 6.77 -24.27 -1.70
CA SER A 90 7.34 -24.81 -2.95
C SER A 90 8.14 -26.10 -2.84
N THR A 91 8.61 -26.46 -1.63
CA THR A 91 9.37 -27.69 -1.40
C THR A 91 8.58 -28.78 -0.66
N ASN A 92 7.35 -28.48 -0.24
CA ASN A 92 6.52 -29.39 0.55
C ASN A 92 5.79 -30.40 -0.34
N PRO A 93 5.53 -31.62 0.16
CA PRO A 93 4.79 -32.62 -0.59
C PRO A 93 3.29 -32.29 -0.64
N ASP A 94 2.61 -32.61 -1.75
CA ASP A 94 1.18 -32.33 -1.96
C ASP A 94 0.27 -32.81 -0.79
N ALA A 95 0.67 -33.86 -0.08
CA ALA A 95 -0.08 -34.42 1.05
C ALA A 95 -0.10 -33.56 2.33
N THR A 96 0.63 -32.44 2.38
CA THR A 96 0.58 -31.45 3.48
C THR A 96 -0.33 -30.26 3.18
N PHE A 97 -1.16 -30.40 2.16
CA PHE A 97 -2.12 -29.39 1.77
C PHE A 97 -3.50 -30.02 1.64
N TRP A 98 -4.51 -29.19 1.88
CA TRP A 98 -5.89 -29.50 1.58
C TRP A 98 -6.47 -28.45 0.63
N THR A 99 -7.61 -28.77 0.04
CA THR A 99 -8.28 -27.92 -0.93
C THR A 99 -9.49 -27.25 -0.29
N LEU A 100 -9.50 -25.93 -0.29
CA LEU A 100 -10.64 -25.11 0.12
C LEU A 100 -11.48 -24.78 -1.12
N ASP A 101 -12.72 -25.25 -1.16
CA ASP A 101 -13.68 -24.86 -2.19
C ASP A 101 -14.03 -23.38 -2.05
N ALA A 102 -14.13 -22.65 -3.16
CA ALA A 102 -14.45 -21.22 -3.10
C ALA A 102 -15.86 -20.91 -2.58
N GLY A 103 -16.76 -21.90 -2.61
CA GLY A 103 -18.07 -21.82 -1.97
C GLY A 103 -18.01 -21.74 -0.44
N ASP A 104 -16.88 -22.13 0.16
CA ASP A 104 -16.63 -22.13 1.60
C ASP A 104 -15.80 -20.91 2.04
N ILE A 105 -15.41 -20.01 1.12
CA ILE A 105 -14.79 -18.74 1.49
C ILE A 105 -15.80 -17.89 2.24
N GLU A 106 -15.41 -17.44 3.44
CA GLU A 106 -16.25 -16.67 4.32
C GLU A 106 -16.01 -15.16 4.17
N ALA A 107 -17.10 -14.40 4.23
CA ALA A 107 -17.05 -12.95 4.27
C ALA A 107 -16.31 -12.48 5.53
N SER A 108 -15.34 -11.58 5.34
CA SER A 108 -14.59 -10.91 6.40
C SER A 108 -14.84 -9.41 6.27
N LEU A 109 -15.79 -8.90 7.05
CA LEU A 109 -16.29 -7.52 6.95
C LEU A 109 -15.15 -6.51 7.03
N ILE A 110 -15.15 -5.56 6.10
CA ILE A 110 -14.29 -4.40 6.11
C ILE A 110 -15.15 -3.19 6.46
N ASP A 111 -14.73 -2.47 7.47
CA ASP A 111 -15.31 -1.20 7.88
C ASP A 111 -14.19 -0.30 8.39
N THR A 112 -13.73 0.63 7.54
CA THR A 112 -12.60 1.49 7.85
C THR A 112 -12.84 2.92 7.43
N THR A 113 -12.13 3.84 8.06
CA THR A 113 -12.06 5.25 7.67
C THR A 113 -10.64 5.55 7.21
N ILE A 114 -10.51 6.25 6.08
CA ILE A 114 -9.23 6.64 5.46
C ILE A 114 -9.26 8.14 5.19
N THR A 115 -8.13 8.82 5.33
CA THR A 115 -8.00 10.25 5.04
C THR A 115 -8.25 10.55 3.55
N THR A 116 -8.93 11.65 3.25
CA THR A 116 -8.96 12.24 1.90
C THR A 116 -7.92 13.34 1.72
N GLN A 117 -7.04 13.54 2.71
CA GLN A 117 -5.91 14.49 2.65
C GLN A 117 -4.63 13.80 3.09
N PRO A 118 -4.14 12.80 2.34
CA PRO A 118 -2.85 12.18 2.63
C PRO A 118 -1.74 13.24 2.61
N VAL A 119 -0.84 13.14 3.59
CA VAL A 119 0.32 14.02 3.73
C VAL A 119 1.56 13.19 3.40
N TYR A 120 2.25 13.55 2.32
CA TYR A 120 3.50 12.90 1.95
C TYR A 120 4.60 13.21 2.97
N SER A 121 5.34 12.18 3.37
CA SER A 121 6.50 12.19 4.26
C SER A 121 7.72 11.64 3.53
N GLU A 122 8.85 12.35 3.63
CA GLU A 122 10.16 11.85 3.17
C GLU A 122 10.72 10.72 4.06
N THR A 123 10.09 10.48 5.21
CA THR A 123 10.45 9.35 6.09
C THR A 123 9.34 8.30 5.97
N PRO A 124 9.57 7.20 5.25
CA PRO A 124 8.54 6.19 5.05
C PRO A 124 8.27 5.40 6.33
N THR A 125 7.03 4.94 6.46
CA THR A 125 6.58 4.03 7.52
C THR A 125 6.48 2.63 6.94
N GLN A 126 7.21 1.66 7.48
CA GLN A 126 7.11 0.28 7.03
C GLN A 126 5.69 -0.27 7.27
N THR A 127 5.19 -1.01 6.30
CA THR A 127 3.98 -1.80 6.47
C THR A 127 4.24 -2.92 7.47
N MET A 128 3.16 -3.46 8.03
CA MET A 128 3.21 -4.72 8.78
C MET A 128 2.74 -5.84 7.85
N LEU A 129 3.03 -7.09 8.22
CA LEU A 129 2.37 -8.24 7.60
C LEU A 129 0.85 -8.06 7.66
N GLY A 130 0.17 -8.30 6.54
CA GLY A 130 -1.27 -8.25 6.45
C GLY A 130 -1.81 -7.07 5.64
N GLU A 131 -2.99 -6.59 6.02
CA GLU A 131 -3.77 -5.60 5.27
C GLU A 131 -3.10 -4.22 5.25
N ILE A 132 -2.77 -3.76 4.04
CA ILE A 132 -2.17 -2.44 3.80
C ILE A 132 -3.08 -1.48 3.02
N GLY A 133 -4.15 -2.02 2.42
CA GLY A 133 -5.05 -1.23 1.60
C GLY A 133 -6.29 -2.00 1.17
N PHE A 134 -7.12 -1.31 0.40
CA PHE A 134 -8.44 -1.79 0.02
C PHE A 134 -8.65 -1.60 -1.47
N ALA A 135 -9.01 -2.68 -2.16
CA ALA A 135 -9.24 -2.69 -3.59
C ALA A 135 -10.66 -2.19 -3.92
N ILE A 136 -10.83 -1.62 -5.12
CA ILE A 136 -12.13 -1.09 -5.58
C ILE A 136 -13.20 -2.18 -5.77
N ASN A 137 -12.84 -3.46 -5.71
CA ASN A 137 -13.73 -4.60 -5.87
C ASN A 137 -14.19 -5.26 -4.57
N GLY A 138 -13.81 -4.72 -3.40
CA GLY A 138 -14.23 -5.25 -2.10
C GLY A 138 -13.13 -5.96 -1.31
N ALA A 139 -12.11 -6.48 -1.99
CA ALA A 139 -11.03 -7.24 -1.34
C ALA A 139 -9.96 -6.34 -0.70
N ARG A 140 -9.07 -6.97 0.07
CA ARG A 140 -7.91 -6.33 0.69
C ARG A 140 -6.69 -6.40 -0.22
N ILE A 141 -5.77 -5.47 -0.02
CA ILE A 141 -4.42 -5.52 -0.54
C ILE A 141 -3.52 -5.79 0.66
N PHE A 142 -2.71 -6.84 0.59
CA PHE A 142 -1.70 -7.17 1.59
C PHE A 142 -0.32 -6.76 1.09
N ASN A 143 0.65 -6.66 2.01
CA ASN A 143 2.05 -6.51 1.62
C ASN A 143 2.59 -7.79 0.94
N ASP A 144 3.86 -7.78 0.54
CA ASP A 144 4.40 -8.80 -0.36
C ASP A 144 4.58 -10.20 0.27
N TYR A 145 4.55 -10.27 1.60
CA TYR A 145 5.06 -11.41 2.37
C TYR A 145 3.98 -12.30 2.97
N GLU A 146 4.34 -13.56 3.23
CA GLU A 146 3.53 -14.57 3.94
C GLU A 146 4.00 -14.78 5.39
N ASP A 147 5.19 -14.32 5.73
CA ASP A 147 5.84 -14.53 7.03
C ASP A 147 6.19 -13.22 7.75
N MET A 148 6.25 -13.28 9.08
CA MET A 148 6.56 -12.11 9.92
C MET A 148 7.99 -11.63 9.74
N GLU A 149 8.90 -12.53 9.36
CA GLU A 149 10.29 -12.23 9.05
C GLU A 149 10.48 -11.53 7.69
N GLN A 150 9.41 -11.41 6.88
CA GLN A 150 9.43 -10.80 5.55
C GLN A 150 10.49 -11.42 4.64
N THR A 151 10.55 -12.76 4.63
CA THR A 151 11.50 -13.52 3.83
C THR A 151 10.85 -14.39 2.76
N ILE A 152 9.54 -14.64 2.87
CA ILE A 152 8.76 -15.47 1.98
C ILE A 152 7.78 -14.58 1.22
N VAL A 153 8.09 -14.32 -0.05
CA VAL A 153 7.24 -13.55 -0.96
C VAL A 153 6.13 -14.45 -1.50
N ALA A 154 4.88 -14.03 -1.31
CA ALA A 154 3.69 -14.83 -1.64
C ALA A 154 3.66 -15.28 -3.12
N LEU A 155 4.02 -14.37 -4.03
CA LEU A 155 4.00 -14.66 -5.47
C LEU A 155 5.18 -15.53 -5.93
N ASP A 156 6.31 -15.49 -5.24
CA ASP A 156 7.48 -16.33 -5.55
C ASP A 156 7.32 -17.75 -5.00
N ASP A 157 6.54 -17.93 -3.93
CA ASP A 157 6.19 -19.23 -3.34
C ASP A 157 4.86 -19.79 -3.88
N LYS A 158 4.40 -19.28 -5.03
CA LYS A 158 3.17 -19.75 -5.68
C LYS A 158 3.29 -21.20 -6.16
N ILE A 159 2.50 -22.06 -5.54
CA ILE A 159 2.37 -23.48 -5.89
C ILE A 159 0.97 -23.84 -6.40
N ILE A 160 0.89 -24.92 -7.18
CA ILE A 160 -0.36 -25.48 -7.71
C ILE A 160 -0.34 -26.99 -7.51
N HIS A 161 -1.34 -27.52 -6.82
CA HIS A 161 -1.59 -28.97 -6.69
C HIS A 161 -3.04 -29.27 -7.09
N ASP A 162 -3.23 -30.32 -7.91
CA ASP A 162 -4.54 -30.75 -8.41
C ASP A 162 -5.48 -29.60 -8.86
N HIS A 163 -4.94 -28.65 -9.65
CA HIS A 163 -5.66 -27.50 -10.20
C HIS A 163 -6.10 -26.42 -9.17
N ALA A 164 -5.78 -26.58 -7.88
CA ALA A 164 -5.90 -25.52 -6.89
C ALA A 164 -4.55 -24.82 -6.71
N ALA A 165 -4.58 -23.49 -6.68
CA ALA A 165 -3.38 -22.66 -6.45
C ALA A 165 -3.37 -22.15 -5.02
N PHE A 166 -2.18 -21.96 -4.44
CA PHE A 166 -2.03 -21.20 -3.20
C PHE A 166 -2.46 -19.75 -3.45
N VAL A 167 -1.78 -19.06 -4.36
CA VAL A 167 -2.19 -17.76 -4.92
C VAL A 167 -2.84 -17.94 -6.29
N ASP A 168 -4.06 -17.43 -6.47
CA ASP A 168 -4.85 -17.61 -7.70
C ASP A 168 -4.29 -16.85 -8.93
N GLU A 169 -4.98 -16.95 -10.06
CA GLU A 169 -4.57 -16.29 -11.32
C GLU A 169 -4.74 -14.76 -11.31
N CYS A 170 -5.40 -14.22 -10.28
CA CYS A 170 -5.60 -12.80 -10.05
C CYS A 170 -4.65 -12.25 -8.97
N ASN A 171 -3.65 -13.04 -8.56
CA ASN A 171 -2.66 -12.71 -7.53
C ASN A 171 -3.25 -12.54 -6.12
N GLY A 172 -4.31 -13.27 -5.78
CA GLY A 172 -4.87 -13.27 -4.43
C GLY A 172 -5.25 -14.65 -3.90
N HIS A 173 -5.50 -14.71 -2.60
CA HIS A 173 -5.90 -15.92 -1.88
C HIS A 173 -6.56 -15.60 -0.53
N PRO A 174 -7.36 -16.50 0.06
CA PRO A 174 -7.86 -16.37 1.42
C PRO A 174 -6.80 -16.78 2.45
N LEU A 175 -7.01 -16.37 3.70
CA LEU A 175 -6.31 -17.01 4.82
C LEU A 175 -6.68 -18.49 4.90
N GLY A 176 -5.84 -19.28 5.58
CA GLY A 176 -6.03 -20.73 5.68
C GLY A 176 -7.31 -21.18 6.40
N ASP A 177 -8.02 -20.28 7.09
CA ASP A 177 -9.35 -20.55 7.66
C ASP A 177 -10.50 -20.25 6.68
N GLY A 178 -10.19 -19.84 5.45
CA GLY A 178 -11.15 -19.48 4.41
C GLY A 178 -11.68 -18.05 4.53
N THR A 179 -11.19 -17.25 5.47
CA THR A 179 -11.57 -15.84 5.60
C THR A 179 -10.62 -14.91 4.85
N THR A 180 -10.98 -13.64 4.75
CA THR A 180 -10.04 -12.56 4.43
C THR A 180 -9.29 -12.80 3.12
N TYR A 181 -10.00 -12.91 2.00
CA TYR A 181 -9.35 -12.89 0.69
C TYR A 181 -8.58 -11.58 0.48
N HIS A 182 -7.36 -11.68 -0.02
CA HIS A 182 -6.44 -10.56 -0.22
C HIS A 182 -5.51 -10.76 -1.41
N TYR A 183 -5.03 -9.65 -1.97
CA TYR A 183 -4.05 -9.62 -3.06
C TYR A 183 -2.63 -9.39 -2.54
N HIS A 184 -1.64 -10.05 -3.14
CA HIS A 184 -0.20 -9.82 -2.93
C HIS A 184 0.51 -9.21 -4.15
N GLY A 185 -0.23 -8.85 -5.19
CA GLY A 185 0.32 -8.19 -6.37
C GLY A 185 -0.79 -7.59 -7.20
N VAL A 186 -0.47 -7.19 -8.44
CA VAL A 186 -1.45 -6.60 -9.36
C VAL A 186 -2.70 -7.47 -9.44
N PRO A 187 -3.89 -6.98 -9.05
CA PRO A 187 -5.14 -7.72 -9.17
C PRO A 187 -5.58 -7.85 -10.63
N ILE A 188 -4.97 -8.76 -11.41
CA ILE A 188 -5.08 -8.80 -12.89
C ILE A 188 -6.55 -8.87 -13.36
N CYS A 189 -7.37 -9.63 -12.66
CA CYS A 189 -8.79 -9.81 -13.00
C CYS A 189 -9.67 -8.58 -12.69
N LEU A 190 -9.16 -7.67 -11.87
CA LEU A 190 -9.73 -6.35 -11.64
C LEU A 190 -9.15 -5.34 -12.64
N SER A 191 -7.83 -5.21 -12.73
CA SER A 191 -7.18 -4.22 -13.60
C SER A 191 -7.59 -4.40 -15.07
N SER A 192 -7.69 -5.63 -15.56
CA SER A 192 -8.19 -5.92 -16.92
C SER A 192 -9.61 -5.46 -17.21
N LYS A 193 -10.44 -5.18 -16.18
CA LYS A 193 -11.80 -4.66 -16.34
C LYS A 193 -11.85 -3.13 -16.34
N VAL A 194 -10.93 -2.47 -15.64
CA VAL A 194 -10.96 -1.01 -15.44
C VAL A 194 -9.94 -0.28 -16.29
N ASP A 195 -8.81 -0.91 -16.61
CA ASP A 195 -7.73 -0.31 -17.37
C ASP A 195 -8.08 -0.18 -18.86
N VAL A 196 -7.61 0.91 -19.46
CA VAL A 196 -7.72 1.15 -20.89
C VAL A 196 -6.35 0.93 -21.51
N ARG A 197 -6.29 0.06 -22.54
CA ARG A 197 -5.03 -0.28 -23.18
C ARG A 197 -4.32 0.96 -23.75
N GLY A 198 -3.05 1.14 -23.38
CA GLY A 198 -2.23 2.26 -23.83
C GLY A 198 -2.46 3.55 -23.05
N GLU A 199 -3.23 3.49 -21.96
CA GLU A 199 -3.36 4.56 -20.98
C GLU A 199 -2.67 4.16 -19.67
N HIS A 200 -2.53 5.12 -18.76
CA HIS A 200 -2.21 4.85 -17.36
C HIS A 200 -3.30 3.94 -16.75
N SER A 201 -2.89 3.03 -15.87
CA SER A 201 -3.85 2.20 -15.11
C SER A 201 -4.84 3.09 -14.38
N ARG A 202 -6.08 2.62 -14.25
CA ARG A 202 -7.07 3.24 -13.37
C ARG A 202 -6.78 2.85 -11.93
N MET A 203 -7.28 3.65 -11.00
CA MET A 203 -7.13 3.36 -9.58
C MET A 203 -7.74 1.99 -9.26
N ILE A 204 -6.95 1.09 -8.71
CA ILE A 204 -7.39 -0.27 -8.29
C ILE A 204 -7.67 -0.35 -6.79
N GLY A 205 -7.23 0.65 -6.02
CA GLY A 205 -7.46 0.72 -4.58
C GLY A 205 -6.90 1.97 -3.95
N VAL A 206 -6.98 2.02 -2.63
CA VAL A 206 -6.40 3.08 -1.80
C VAL A 206 -5.68 2.40 -0.63
N LEU A 207 -4.46 2.85 -0.34
CA LEU A 207 -3.72 2.35 0.81
C LEU A 207 -4.18 3.04 2.10
N GLN A 208 -3.83 2.46 3.25
CA GLN A 208 -4.26 2.98 4.56
C GLN A 208 -3.76 4.41 4.85
N ASP A 209 -2.68 4.84 4.20
CA ASP A 209 -2.13 6.18 4.30
C ASP A 209 -2.89 7.24 3.48
N GLY A 210 -3.90 6.82 2.71
CA GLY A 210 -4.79 7.66 1.92
C GLY A 210 -4.34 7.93 0.48
N PHE A 211 -3.17 7.45 0.07
CA PHE A 211 -2.72 7.56 -1.32
C PHE A 211 -3.31 6.44 -2.20
N PRO A 212 -3.59 6.74 -3.48
CA PRO A 212 -4.17 5.78 -4.41
C PRO A 212 -3.14 4.74 -4.87
N ALA A 213 -3.61 3.52 -5.16
CA ALA A 213 -2.83 2.42 -5.69
C ALA A 213 -3.31 2.04 -7.10
N TYR A 214 -2.35 1.71 -7.97
CA TYR A 214 -2.53 1.44 -9.38
C TYR A 214 -1.92 0.09 -9.77
N ALA A 215 -2.42 -0.51 -10.86
CA ALA A 215 -1.71 -1.58 -11.54
C ALA A 215 -0.48 -1.03 -12.29
N ASN A 216 0.32 -1.89 -12.91
CA ASN A 216 1.66 -1.56 -13.40
C ASN A 216 1.71 -0.75 -14.72
N GLN A 217 0.69 0.05 -15.07
CA GLN A 217 0.75 0.93 -16.25
C GLN A 217 0.82 2.41 -15.83
N GLY A 218 1.90 3.08 -16.21
CA GLY A 218 2.10 4.53 -16.08
C GLY A 218 1.59 5.31 -17.32
N GLU A 219 1.94 6.59 -17.41
CA GLU A 219 1.45 7.50 -18.46
C GLU A 219 1.69 6.93 -19.88
N GLY A 220 0.65 6.92 -20.71
CA GLY A 220 0.72 6.37 -22.07
C GLY A 220 0.84 4.85 -22.15
N GLY A 221 0.55 4.13 -21.06
CA GLY A 221 0.62 2.67 -20.99
C GLY A 221 2.05 2.15 -20.96
N VAL A 222 2.97 2.92 -20.41
CA VAL A 222 4.33 2.46 -20.11
C VAL A 222 4.23 1.50 -18.93
N VAL A 223 4.84 0.31 -19.06
CA VAL A 223 4.89 -0.63 -17.94
C VAL A 223 5.85 -0.10 -16.89
N MET A 224 5.36 0.07 -15.65
CA MET A 224 6.18 0.44 -14.49
C MET A 224 6.84 -0.80 -13.91
N THR A 225 8.13 -0.68 -13.61
CA THR A 225 8.96 -1.69 -12.92
C THR A 225 9.45 -1.13 -11.60
N ASN A 226 9.99 -1.97 -10.72
CA ASN A 226 10.55 -1.50 -9.44
C ASN A 226 11.68 -0.47 -9.65
N ALA A 227 12.40 -0.55 -10.78
CA ALA A 227 13.45 0.41 -11.13
C ALA A 227 12.93 1.81 -11.52
N ASP A 228 11.64 1.94 -11.81
CA ASP A 228 11.00 3.22 -12.17
C ASP A 228 10.38 3.93 -10.96
N LEU A 229 10.30 3.24 -9.81
CA LEU A 229 9.60 3.66 -8.59
C LEU A 229 10.58 3.97 -7.45
N ASP A 230 10.09 4.61 -6.40
CA ASP A 230 10.84 4.80 -5.15
C ASP A 230 10.87 3.54 -4.28
N GLU A 231 11.50 3.65 -3.09
CA GLU A 231 11.66 2.52 -2.17
C GLU A 231 10.33 1.92 -1.66
N CYS A 232 9.22 2.63 -1.78
CA CYS A 232 7.90 2.16 -1.39
C CYS A 232 7.03 1.78 -2.59
N GLY A 233 7.59 1.73 -3.81
CA GLY A 233 6.84 1.35 -5.01
C GLY A 233 5.91 2.45 -5.50
N GLY A 234 6.21 3.72 -5.23
CA GLY A 234 5.44 4.85 -5.76
C GLY A 234 6.28 5.89 -6.48
N HIS A 235 5.59 6.92 -6.98
CA HIS A 235 6.20 8.14 -7.50
C HIS A 235 5.16 9.27 -7.59
N PHE A 236 5.62 10.48 -7.89
CA PHE A 236 4.74 11.59 -8.26
C PHE A 236 4.46 11.58 -9.77
N GLY A 237 3.20 11.76 -10.14
CA GLY A 237 2.80 11.83 -11.54
C GLY A 237 1.31 12.10 -11.72
N VAL A 238 0.91 12.35 -12.97
CA VAL A 238 -0.51 12.49 -13.35
C VAL A 238 -1.14 11.11 -13.46
N THR A 239 -2.37 10.98 -13.00
CA THR A 239 -3.16 9.75 -13.14
C THR A 239 -4.54 10.08 -13.72
N PRO A 240 -5.33 9.07 -14.15
CA PRO A 240 -6.67 9.32 -14.70
C PRO A 240 -7.62 10.03 -13.72
N GLU A 241 -7.46 9.82 -12.42
CA GLU A 241 -8.24 10.45 -11.36
C GLU A 241 -7.64 11.78 -10.87
N PHE A 242 -6.34 12.01 -11.08
CA PHE A 242 -5.58 13.16 -10.59
C PHE A 242 -4.78 13.84 -11.71
N SER A 243 -5.45 14.68 -12.51
CA SER A 243 -4.83 15.34 -13.68
C SER A 243 -3.78 16.40 -13.34
N ASP A 244 -3.81 16.94 -12.12
CA ASP A 244 -2.76 17.85 -11.62
C ASP A 244 -1.59 17.10 -10.98
N GLY A 245 -1.71 15.77 -10.88
CA GLY A 245 -0.73 14.86 -10.30
C GLY A 245 -0.85 14.69 -8.79
N ILE A 246 -0.40 13.52 -8.33
CA ILE A 246 -0.33 13.13 -6.92
C ILE A 246 0.79 12.11 -6.74
N TYR A 247 1.30 11.96 -5.52
CA TYR A 247 2.03 10.76 -5.14
C TYR A 247 1.09 9.54 -5.18
N HIS A 248 1.52 8.45 -5.79
CA HIS A 248 0.71 7.23 -5.89
C HIS A 248 1.59 6.00 -6.00
N TYR A 249 1.02 4.85 -5.64
CA TYR A 249 1.70 3.57 -5.65
C TYR A 249 1.35 2.76 -6.90
N HIS A 250 2.29 1.96 -7.37
CA HIS A 250 2.07 0.92 -8.37
C HIS A 250 2.38 -0.44 -7.75
N LEU A 251 1.43 -1.38 -7.85
CA LEU A 251 1.77 -2.80 -7.76
C LEU A 251 2.48 -3.19 -9.07
N THR A 252 3.58 -3.92 -8.97
CA THR A 252 4.44 -4.29 -10.10
C THR A 252 4.37 -5.79 -10.39
N ALA A 253 5.05 -6.24 -11.44
CA ALA A 253 4.97 -7.62 -11.92
C ALA A 253 6.31 -8.17 -12.42
N ASP A 254 7.39 -7.38 -12.33
CA ASP A 254 8.72 -7.72 -12.82
C ASP A 254 9.51 -8.54 -11.79
N GLU A 255 9.54 -8.11 -10.54
CA GLU A 255 10.19 -8.80 -9.42
C GLU A 255 9.63 -8.31 -8.07
N ALA A 256 9.94 -9.03 -6.99
CA ALA A 256 9.61 -8.60 -5.64
C ALA A 256 10.32 -7.26 -5.27
N PRO A 257 9.67 -6.34 -4.55
CA PRO A 257 8.30 -6.45 -4.05
C PRO A 257 7.27 -6.25 -5.17
N TYR A 258 6.24 -7.12 -5.22
CA TYR A 258 5.12 -7.00 -6.16
C TYR A 258 3.98 -6.15 -5.60
N SER A 259 3.91 -6.05 -4.27
CA SER A 259 3.04 -5.15 -3.50
C SER A 259 3.86 -4.07 -2.78
N ILE A 260 3.23 -3.37 -1.83
CA ILE A 260 3.77 -2.17 -1.19
C ILE A 260 4.29 -2.51 0.20
N ASP A 261 5.57 -2.23 0.44
CA ASP A 261 6.25 -2.55 1.69
C ASP A 261 6.32 -1.37 2.67
N CYS A 262 6.09 -0.14 2.21
CA CYS A 262 6.06 1.05 3.06
C CYS A 262 5.10 2.13 2.58
N TYR A 263 4.72 3.02 3.50
CA TYR A 263 3.91 4.20 3.25
C TYR A 263 4.77 5.45 3.28
N HIS A 264 4.63 6.31 2.28
CA HIS A 264 5.02 7.71 2.35
C HIS A 264 3.95 8.59 2.99
N GLY A 265 2.68 8.18 3.04
CA GLY A 265 1.65 8.95 3.73
C GLY A 265 1.73 8.82 5.26
N GLU A 266 1.33 9.87 5.97
CA GLU A 266 1.07 9.77 7.40
C GLU A 266 -0.11 8.82 7.66
N VAL A 267 0.19 7.67 8.26
CA VAL A 267 -0.85 6.75 8.73
C VAL A 267 -1.29 7.21 10.11
N GLU A 268 -2.59 7.49 10.30
CA GLU A 268 -3.13 7.69 11.64
C GLU A 268 -3.06 6.34 12.41
N ILE A 269 -1.98 6.14 13.18
CA ILE A 269 -1.75 4.95 14.03
C ILE A 269 -2.92 4.70 15.01
N ALA A 270 -3.85 5.66 15.15
CA ALA A 270 -4.99 5.58 16.05
C ALA A 270 -6.08 4.55 15.66
N ALA A 271 -6.09 3.99 14.44
CA ALA A 271 -7.28 3.26 13.96
C ALA A 271 -7.18 1.71 13.92
N ARG A 272 -6.00 1.07 13.87
CA ARG A 272 -5.95 -0.38 13.58
C ARG A 272 -4.74 -1.11 14.18
N GLY A 273 -4.84 -1.54 15.43
CA GLY A 273 -4.19 -2.75 15.96
C GLY A 273 -2.66 -2.91 15.87
N GLY A 274 -1.93 -1.93 15.36
CA GLY A 274 -0.48 -1.84 15.47
C GLY A 274 -0.08 -1.63 16.93
N ARG A 275 1.12 -2.08 17.30
CA ARG A 275 1.70 -1.85 18.63
C ARG A 275 1.50 -0.35 18.95
N PRO A 276 0.87 0.00 20.09
CA PRO A 276 0.69 1.39 20.47
C PRO A 276 2.04 2.11 20.36
N ASP A 277 2.03 3.39 20.00
CA ASP A 277 3.21 4.23 20.11
C ASP A 277 3.59 4.32 21.60
N PHE A 278 4.33 3.32 22.09
CA PHE A 278 4.67 3.18 23.49
C PHE A 278 5.58 4.30 23.95
N LYS A 279 6.28 4.96 23.03
CA LYS A 279 7.00 6.18 23.33
C LYS A 279 6.04 7.31 23.69
N ALA A 280 5.05 7.59 22.86
CA ALA A 280 4.04 8.63 23.15
C ALA A 280 3.18 8.28 24.39
N VAL A 281 2.86 7.00 24.59
CA VAL A 281 2.14 6.54 25.79
C VAL A 281 3.00 6.71 27.04
N ALA A 282 4.27 6.33 26.99
CA ALA A 282 5.21 6.48 28.11
C ALA A 282 5.42 7.95 28.50
N GLU A 283 5.52 8.85 27.51
CA GLU A 283 5.60 10.30 27.75
C GLU A 283 4.36 10.83 28.49
N LYS A 284 3.16 10.41 28.12
CA LYS A 284 1.91 10.80 28.80
C LYS A 284 1.82 10.26 30.24
N LEU A 285 2.35 9.06 30.48
CA LEU A 285 2.38 8.42 31.80
C LEU A 285 3.54 8.89 32.68
N GLY A 286 4.52 9.63 32.12
CA GLY A 286 5.72 10.02 32.84
C GLY A 286 6.65 8.84 33.19
N VAL A 287 6.58 7.75 32.42
CA VAL A 287 7.43 6.56 32.57
C VAL A 287 8.39 6.44 31.39
N SER A 288 9.37 5.53 31.45
CA SER A 288 10.20 5.23 30.29
C SER A 288 9.50 4.23 29.37
N GLU A 289 9.73 4.35 28.07
CA GLU A 289 9.24 3.41 27.05
C GLU A 289 9.68 1.97 27.33
N ALA A 290 10.91 1.78 27.82
CA ALA A 290 11.43 0.48 28.21
C ALA A 290 10.65 -0.13 29.39
N ALA A 291 10.35 0.67 30.43
CA ALA A 291 9.58 0.20 31.56
C ALA A 291 8.13 -0.13 31.18
N LEU A 292 7.51 0.69 30.32
CA LEU A 292 6.18 0.44 29.79
C LEU A 292 6.13 -0.86 28.98
N THR A 293 7.12 -1.08 28.12
CA THR A 293 7.19 -2.29 27.28
C THR A 293 7.44 -3.54 28.10
N GLU A 294 8.35 -3.49 29.08
CA GLU A 294 8.61 -4.58 30.02
C GLU A 294 7.38 -4.93 30.86
N ALA A 295 6.62 -3.92 31.30
CA ALA A 295 5.41 -4.11 32.10
C ALA A 295 4.25 -4.74 31.29
N LEU A 296 4.14 -4.41 30.00
CA LEU A 296 3.08 -4.95 29.13
C LEU A 296 3.40 -6.36 28.60
N GLY A 297 4.68 -6.69 28.42
CA GLY A 297 5.13 -7.98 27.90
C GLY A 297 4.81 -8.18 26.41
N ASP A 298 5.21 -9.34 25.87
CA ASP A 298 5.06 -9.69 24.45
C ASP A 298 3.73 -10.40 24.12
N GLY A 299 2.88 -10.67 25.13
CA GLY A 299 1.57 -11.31 24.99
C GLY A 299 0.41 -10.36 25.29
N PRO A 300 -0.85 -10.87 25.37
CA PRO A 300 -1.98 -10.06 25.82
C PRO A 300 -1.67 -9.44 27.21
N PRO A 301 -1.67 -8.12 27.34
CA PRO A 301 -1.15 -7.48 28.54
C PRO A 301 -2.09 -7.66 29.73
N ASP A 302 -1.54 -8.08 30.87
CA ASP A 302 -2.22 -7.97 32.17
C ASP A 302 -2.08 -6.53 32.67
N LEU A 303 -3.10 -5.70 32.41
CA LEU A 303 -3.07 -4.28 32.73
C LEU A 303 -3.01 -4.01 34.23
N ASP A 304 -3.53 -4.90 35.07
CA ASP A 304 -3.48 -4.74 36.52
C ASP A 304 -2.03 -4.98 37.02
N ALA A 305 -1.38 -6.03 36.52
CA ALA A 305 0.03 -6.30 36.82
C ALA A 305 0.98 -5.23 36.24
N ALA A 306 0.72 -4.76 35.02
CA ALA A 306 1.50 -3.72 34.37
C ALA A 306 1.40 -2.38 35.10
N ALA A 307 0.21 -2.00 35.55
CA ALA A 307 -0.01 -0.79 36.33
C ALA A 307 0.71 -0.85 37.69
N GLU A 308 0.69 -2.01 38.37
CA GLU A 308 1.44 -2.23 39.61
C GLU A 308 2.95 -2.10 39.40
N ALA A 309 3.49 -2.71 38.34
CA ALA A 309 4.91 -2.63 37.98
C ALA A 309 5.37 -1.19 37.66
N LEU A 310 4.50 -0.40 37.04
CA LEU A 310 4.75 0.99 36.66
C LEU A 310 4.46 2.00 37.79
N GLY A 311 3.83 1.57 38.88
CA GLY A 311 3.46 2.45 40.00
C GLY A 311 2.38 3.48 39.65
N ILE A 312 1.52 3.17 38.68
CA ILE A 312 0.39 4.00 38.22
C ILE A 312 -0.93 3.29 38.50
N SER A 313 -2.06 3.98 38.36
CA SER A 313 -3.36 3.31 38.41
C SER A 313 -3.65 2.58 37.09
N VAL A 314 -4.39 1.47 37.17
CA VAL A 314 -4.87 0.76 35.98
C VAL A 314 -5.78 1.64 35.11
N ASP A 315 -6.51 2.58 35.71
CA ASP A 315 -7.35 3.53 34.99
C ASP A 315 -6.53 4.55 34.20
N GLU A 316 -5.41 5.05 34.75
CA GLU A 316 -4.47 5.91 34.03
C GLU A 316 -3.83 5.16 32.85
N LEU A 317 -3.44 3.90 33.06
CA LEU A 317 -2.88 3.05 32.00
C LEU A 317 -3.89 2.77 30.88
N ARG A 318 -5.14 2.43 31.24
CA ARG A 318 -6.23 2.20 30.28
C ARG A 318 -6.64 3.44 29.50
N ALA A 319 -6.53 4.63 30.09
CA ALA A 319 -6.94 5.89 29.45
C ALA A 319 -6.01 6.30 28.30
N VAL A 320 -4.78 5.78 28.26
CA VAL A 320 -3.76 6.16 27.27
C VAL A 320 -3.39 5.03 26.32
N LEU A 321 -3.68 3.78 26.67
CA LEU A 321 -3.55 2.65 25.76
C LEU A 321 -4.73 2.65 24.78
N PRO A 322 -4.49 2.40 23.49
CA PRO A 322 -5.58 2.22 22.55
C PRO A 322 -6.39 0.96 22.92
N PRO A 323 -7.69 0.92 22.56
CA PRO A 323 -8.51 -0.26 22.79
C PRO A 323 -7.92 -1.47 22.02
N PRO A 324 -8.14 -2.71 22.52
CA PRO A 324 -7.72 -3.91 21.81
C PRO A 324 -8.32 -3.94 20.40
N PRO A 325 -7.65 -4.57 19.41
CA PRO A 325 -8.24 -4.78 18.10
C PRO A 325 -9.58 -5.54 18.25
N GLY A 326 -10.67 -4.99 17.69
CA GLY A 326 -11.95 -5.70 17.59
C GLY A 326 -12.96 -5.52 18.74
N GLN A 327 -13.01 -4.36 19.41
CA GLN A 327 -14.14 -3.95 20.25
C GLN A 327 -14.89 -2.74 19.68
#